data_AF-A0A840NRK7-F1
#
_entry.id   AF-A0A840NRK7-F1
#
_cell.length_a   1.000
_cell.length_b   1.000
_cell.length_c   1.000
_cell.angle_alpha   90.00
_cell.angle_beta   90.00
_cell.angle_gamma   90.00
#
_symmetry.space_group_name_H-M   'P 1'
#
loop_
_entity.id
_entity.type
_entity.pdbx_description
1 polymer ?
#
loop_
_entity_poly.entity_id
_entity_poly.type
_entity_poly.pdbx_seq_one_letter_code
_entity_poly.pdbx_strand_id
1 'polypeptide(L)'
;MGITGSAAADSPWNRDSIGRNGKVTISITGDSTRYSVRGYANERFFGHIDIWGPGWRVNGKDGWSPSTSVSGKYGAGKVCAQGFEKRGDGTYFSVGLPCNQVK
;
A
#
# COMPACT_ATOMS: atom_id res chain seq x y z
N MET A 1 12.06 -14.72 -36.48
CA MET A 1 10.71 -14.11 -36.44
C MET A 1 9.81 -15.07 -35.67
N GLY A 2 9.18 -14.79 -34.55
CA GLY A 2 9.12 -13.62 -33.68
C GLY A 2 8.58 -14.07 -32.31
N ILE A 3 8.79 -13.20 -31.32
CA ILE A 3 8.24 -13.12 -29.96
C ILE A 3 8.55 -14.25 -28.97
N THR A 4 9.64 -14.02 -28.23
CA THR A 4 9.86 -14.48 -26.86
C THR A 4 8.71 -14.01 -25.96
N GLY A 5 7.70 -14.84 -25.78
CA GLY A 5 6.80 -14.75 -24.64
C GLY A 5 7.53 -15.28 -23.42
N SER A 6 8.25 -14.42 -22.71
CA SER A 6 8.72 -14.74 -21.36
C SER A 6 7.48 -14.93 -20.49
N ALA A 7 7.01 -16.17 -20.39
CA ALA A 7 6.15 -16.60 -19.31
C ALA A 7 6.93 -16.32 -18.02
N ALA A 8 6.62 -15.19 -17.38
CA ALA A 8 7.06 -14.95 -16.03
C ALA A 8 6.46 -16.09 -15.21
N ALA A 9 7.32 -17.04 -14.80
CA ALA A 9 6.93 -18.16 -14.00
C ALA A 9 6.21 -17.64 -12.75
N ASP A 10 4.90 -17.86 -12.70
CA ASP A 10 4.05 -17.73 -11.52
C ASP A 10 4.61 -18.62 -10.41
N SER A 11 5.50 -18.05 -9.61
CA SER A 11 5.92 -18.66 -8.36
C SER A 11 4.74 -18.58 -7.38
N PRO A 12 4.41 -19.63 -6.61
CA PRO A 12 3.27 -19.63 -5.69
C PRO A 12 3.38 -18.61 -4.53
N TRP A 13 4.46 -17.83 -4.51
CA TRP A 13 4.73 -16.71 -3.60
C TRP A 13 4.47 -15.32 -4.25
N ASN A 14 4.03 -15.24 -5.51
CA ASN A 14 3.66 -14.00 -6.24
C ASN A 14 2.24 -13.49 -5.92
N ARG A 15 1.81 -13.52 -4.65
CA ARG A 15 0.50 -12.95 -4.25
C ARG A 15 0.57 -11.48 -3.85
N ASP A 16 1.71 -10.83 -4.07
CA ASP A 16 1.91 -9.43 -3.70
C ASP A 16 1.26 -8.50 -4.74
N SER A 17 0.10 -7.96 -4.40
CA SER A 17 -0.54 -6.90 -5.18
C SER A 17 0.05 -5.55 -4.75
N ILE A 18 0.91 -4.98 -5.61
CA ILE A 18 1.62 -3.71 -5.34
C ILE A 18 0.98 -2.55 -6.10
N GLY A 19 0.66 -1.47 -5.40
CA GLY A 19 0.22 -0.20 -5.98
C GLY A 19 1.16 0.93 -5.60
N ARG A 20 1.45 1.85 -6.52
CA ARG A 20 2.33 3.01 -6.27
C ARG A 20 1.69 4.30 -6.76
N ASN A 21 1.82 5.36 -5.99
CA ASN A 21 1.41 6.70 -6.40
C ASN A 21 2.21 7.73 -5.59
N GLY A 22 2.88 8.66 -6.27
CA GLY A 22 3.74 9.66 -5.63
C GLY A 22 4.81 9.02 -4.74
N LYS A 23 4.92 9.51 -3.51
CA LYS A 23 5.90 9.06 -2.50
C LYS A 23 5.49 7.78 -1.78
N VAL A 24 4.36 7.17 -2.13
CA VAL A 24 3.70 6.11 -1.35
C VAL A 24 3.53 4.85 -2.19
N THR A 25 3.86 3.72 -1.57
CA THR A 25 3.60 2.39 -2.09
C THR A 25 2.70 1.62 -1.13
N ILE A 26 1.76 0.85 -1.66
CA ILE A 26 0.99 -0.16 -0.93
C ILE A 26 1.39 -1.54 -1.45
N SER A 27 1.64 -2.47 -0.53
CA SER A 27 1.81 -3.89 -0.84
C SER A 27 0.74 -4.68 -0.10
N ILE A 28 0.09 -5.61 -0.80
CA ILE A 28 -0.91 -6.49 -0.22
C ILE A 28 -0.50 -7.93 -0.48
N THR A 29 -0.33 -8.70 0.60
CA THR A 29 0.08 -10.11 0.55
C THR A 29 -1.06 -10.97 1.09
N GLY A 30 -1.56 -11.91 0.28
CA GLY A 30 -2.63 -12.84 0.70
C GLY A 30 -3.78 -12.87 -0.29
N ASP A 31 -4.99 -13.16 0.20
CA ASP A 31 -6.22 -13.26 -0.60
C ASP A 31 -7.45 -12.74 0.16
N SER A 32 -8.62 -12.82 -0.47
CA SER A 32 -9.92 -12.41 0.10
C SER A 32 -10.25 -13.01 1.47
N THR A 33 -9.66 -14.14 1.86
CA THR A 33 -9.90 -14.78 3.17
C THR A 33 -9.06 -14.13 4.26
N ARG A 34 -7.79 -13.87 3.94
CA ARG A 34 -6.81 -13.25 4.84
C ARG A 34 -5.72 -12.59 4.02
N TYR A 35 -5.45 -11.32 4.32
CA TYR A 35 -4.34 -10.59 3.73
C TYR A 35 -3.68 -9.67 4.75
N SER A 36 -2.44 -9.33 4.43
CA SER A 36 -1.63 -8.32 5.09
C SER A 36 -1.44 -7.15 4.14
N VAL A 37 -1.62 -5.94 4.63
CA VAL A 37 -1.39 -4.70 3.88
C VAL A 37 -0.23 -3.97 4.53
N ARG A 38 0.64 -3.41 3.70
CA ARG A 38 1.67 -2.47 4.14
C ARG A 38 1.67 -1.25 3.23
N GLY A 39 1.36 -0.09 3.79
CA GLY A 39 1.65 1.21 3.18
C GLY A 39 3.02 1.69 3.64
N TYR A 40 3.87 2.14 2.74
CA TYR A 40 5.21 2.65 3.08
C TYR A 40 5.66 3.74 2.11
N ALA A 41 6.49 4.64 2.62
CA ALA A 41 7.12 5.68 1.83
C ALA A 41 8.25 5.09 0.96
N ASN A 42 8.22 5.33 -0.35
CA ASN A 42 9.34 5.02 -1.26
C ASN A 42 10.32 6.20 -1.44
N GLU A 43 9.96 7.36 -0.92
CA GLU A 43 10.80 8.56 -0.85
C GLU A 43 10.78 9.11 0.58
N ARG A 44 11.85 9.81 0.99
CA ARG A 44 11.95 10.33 2.36
C ARG A 44 11.02 11.53 2.55
N PHE A 45 10.11 11.44 3.50
CA PHE A 45 9.32 12.55 4.02
C PHE A 45 9.02 12.36 5.52
N PHE A 46 8.65 13.44 6.20
CA PHE A 46 8.17 13.39 7.58
C PHE A 46 6.65 13.50 7.61
N GLY A 47 5.98 12.56 8.26
CA GLY A 47 4.52 12.50 8.31
C GLY A 47 4.05 11.07 8.56
N HIS A 48 2.85 10.71 8.12
CA HIS A 48 2.26 9.38 8.35
C HIS A 48 1.64 8.79 7.08
N ILE A 49 1.26 7.51 7.16
CA ILE A 49 0.54 6.81 6.10
C ILE A 49 -0.71 6.16 6.69
N ASP A 50 -1.87 6.51 6.15
CA ASP A 50 -3.13 5.84 6.48
C ASP A 50 -3.38 4.71 5.50
N ILE A 51 -3.97 3.62 5.97
CA ILE A 51 -4.41 2.50 5.15
C ILE A 51 -5.87 2.16 5.46
N TRP A 52 -6.65 1.86 4.43
CA TRP A 52 -8.05 1.49 4.61
C TRP A 52 -8.53 0.51 3.54
N GLY A 53 -9.57 -0.23 3.90
CA GLY A 53 -10.26 -1.17 3.03
C GLY A 53 -11.72 -1.31 3.45
N PRO A 54 -12.44 -2.32 2.94
CA PRO A 54 -13.85 -2.51 3.25
C PRO A 54 -14.07 -2.69 4.77
N GLY A 55 -14.72 -1.72 5.41
CA GLY A 55 -15.09 -1.79 6.83
C GLY A 55 -13.96 -1.61 7.84
N TRP A 56 -12.74 -1.23 7.41
CA TRP A 56 -11.62 -0.99 8.31
C TRP A 56 -10.71 0.15 7.86
N ARG A 57 -10.05 0.80 8.82
CA ARG A 57 -9.04 1.84 8.61
C ARG A 57 -8.01 1.81 9.74
N VAL A 58 -6.75 2.00 9.39
CA VAL A 58 -5.64 2.16 10.34
C VAL A 58 -4.90 3.44 9.97
N ASN A 59 -4.77 4.34 10.94
CA ASN A 59 -4.01 5.57 10.75
C ASN A 59 -2.57 5.36 11.23
N GLY A 60 -1.63 5.79 10.41
CA GLY A 60 -0.21 5.68 10.73
C GLY A 60 0.23 6.65 11.82
N LYS A 61 1.39 6.39 12.40
CA LYS A 61 2.07 7.35 13.27
C LYS A 61 3.00 8.22 12.44
N ASP A 62 3.17 9.47 12.89
CA ASP A 62 4.17 10.34 12.29
C ASP A 62 5.58 9.80 12.48
N GLY A 63 6.41 9.92 11.46
CA GLY A 63 7.81 9.53 11.51
C GLY A 63 8.57 9.95 10.26
N TRP A 64 9.90 9.81 10.33
CA TRP A 64 10.77 9.90 9.17
C TRP A 64 10.66 8.59 8.38
N SER A 65 10.25 8.68 7.11
CA SER A 65 9.96 7.52 6.26
C SER A 65 8.82 6.66 6.82
N PRO A 66 7.59 7.19 6.88
CA PRO A 66 6.47 6.50 7.51
C PRO A 66 6.13 5.18 6.83
N SER A 67 5.65 4.25 7.64
CA SER A 67 5.02 3.02 7.17
C SER A 67 3.93 2.59 8.14
N THR A 68 2.95 1.87 7.64
CA THR A 68 1.82 1.35 8.42
C THR A 68 1.39 0.03 7.83
N SER A 69 1.06 -0.92 8.69
CA SER A 69 0.68 -2.26 8.29
C SER A 69 -0.48 -2.78 9.11
N VAL A 70 -1.30 -3.61 8.48
CA VAL A 70 -2.38 -4.33 9.15
C VAL A 70 -2.53 -5.72 8.54
N SER A 71 -2.97 -6.69 9.32
CA SER A 71 -3.27 -8.03 8.83
C SER A 71 -4.53 -8.57 9.49
N GLY A 72 -5.32 -9.31 8.74
CA GLY A 72 -6.59 -9.82 9.24
C GLY A 72 -7.45 -10.46 8.18
N LYS A 73 -8.67 -10.84 8.60
CA LYS A 73 -9.71 -11.38 7.73
C LYS A 73 -10.67 -10.25 7.38
N TYR A 74 -10.51 -9.67 6.18
CA TYR A 74 -11.24 -8.45 5.80
C TYR A 74 -12.10 -8.59 4.53
N GLY A 75 -12.10 -9.75 3.87
CA GLY A 75 -12.85 -9.96 2.63
C GLY A 75 -12.16 -9.38 1.39
N ALA A 76 -12.69 -9.70 0.20
CA ALA A 76 -12.25 -9.09 -1.05
C ALA A 76 -12.64 -7.60 -1.12
N GLY A 77 -11.88 -6.81 -1.88
CA GLY A 77 -12.22 -5.41 -2.13
C GLY A 77 -11.04 -4.51 -2.43
N LYS A 78 -11.33 -3.23 -2.61
CA LYS A 78 -10.32 -2.20 -2.87
C LYS A 78 -9.69 -1.74 -1.57
N VAL A 79 -8.37 -1.83 -1.50
CA VAL A 79 -7.56 -1.35 -0.38
C VAL A 79 -6.73 -0.17 -0.86
N CYS A 80 -6.63 0.88 -0.06
CA CYS A 80 -5.90 2.09 -0.38
C CYS A 80 -4.94 2.46 0.75
N ALA A 81 -3.89 3.18 0.38
CA ALA A 81 -3.01 3.87 1.30
C ALA A 81 -2.92 5.34 0.91
N GLN A 82 -2.75 6.25 1.87
CA GLN A 82 -2.47 7.65 1.61
C GLN A 82 -1.35 8.14 2.50
N GLY A 83 -0.34 8.73 1.89
CA GLY A 83 0.71 9.42 2.62
C GLY A 83 0.35 10.88 2.85
N PHE A 84 0.63 11.35 4.06
CA PHE A 84 0.45 12.71 4.49
C PHE A 84 1.78 13.27 4.98
N GLU A 85 2.36 14.20 4.23
CA GLU A 85 3.61 14.86 4.61
C GLU A 85 3.30 16.12 5.43
N LYS A 86 3.97 16.25 6.57
CA LYS A 86 3.82 17.37 7.47
C LYS A 86 4.64 18.56 6.99
N ARG A 87 4.01 19.73 6.93
CA ARG A 87 4.62 21.01 6.60
C ARG A 87 5.15 21.70 7.86
N GLY A 88 6.00 22.71 7.66
CA GLY A 88 6.57 23.51 8.77
C GLY A 88 5.53 24.27 9.60
N ASP A 89 4.35 24.54 9.04
CA ASP A 89 3.20 25.16 9.70
C ASP A 89 2.32 24.15 10.48
N GLY A 90 2.70 22.87 10.49
CA GLY A 90 1.95 21.80 11.16
C GLY A 90 0.80 21.21 10.34
N THR A 91 0.55 21.70 9.13
CA THR A 91 -0.47 21.12 8.22
C THR A 91 0.05 19.86 7.54
N TYR A 92 -0.88 19.03 7.03
CA TYR A 92 -0.55 17.84 6.26
C TYR A 92 -1.05 17.99 4.84
N PHE A 93 -0.25 17.54 3.87
CA PHE A 93 -0.67 17.44 2.47
C PHE A 93 -0.48 16.03 1.96
N SER A 94 -1.37 15.61 1.05
CA SER A 94 -1.27 14.27 0.47
C SER A 94 -0.10 14.19 -0.50
N VAL A 95 0.71 13.14 -0.37
CA VAL A 95 1.91 12.89 -1.21
C VAL A 95 1.81 11.63 -2.05
N GLY A 96 0.67 10.94 -2.00
CA GLY A 96 0.44 9.71 -2.73
C GLY A 96 -0.80 9.00 -2.22
N LEU A 97 -1.58 8.43 -3.14
CA LEU A 97 -2.81 7.68 -2.85
C LEU A 97 -2.87 6.38 -3.68
N PRO A 98 -1.96 5.41 -3.49
CA PRO A 98 -2.07 4.14 -4.19
C PRO A 98 -3.26 3.33 -3.66
N CYS A 99 -3.98 2.70 -4.58
CA CYS A 99 -4.99 1.71 -4.26
C CYS A 99 -4.76 0.45 -5.07
N ASN A 100 -5.08 -0.71 -4.50
CA ASN A 100 -5.04 -1.98 -5.22
C ASN A 100 -6.20 -2.88 -4.79
N GLN A 101 -6.53 -3.86 -5.63
CA GLN A 101 -7.64 -4.78 -5.40
C GLN A 101 -7.13 -6.06 -4.74
N VAL A 102 -7.83 -6.51 -3.70
CA VAL A 102 -7.70 -7.86 -3.16
C VAL A 102 -8.72 -8.75 -3.85
N LYS A 103 -8.23 -9.78 -4.53
CA LYS A 103 -9.05 -10.81 -5.17
C LYS A 103 -9.23 -12.02 -4.27
#